data_AF-A0A645HEP8-F1
#
_entry.id   AF-A0A645HEP8-F1
#
_cell.length_a   1.000
_cell.length_b   1.000
_cell.length_c   1.000
_cell.angle_alpha   90.00
_cell.angle_beta   90.00
_cell.angle_gamma   90.00
#
_symmetry.space_group_name_H-M   'P 1'
#
loop_
_entity.id
_entity.type
_entity.pdbx_description
1 polymer ?
#
loop_
_entity_poly.entity_id
_entity_poly.type
_entity_poly.pdbx_seq_one_letter_code
_entity_poly.pdbx_strand_id
1 'polypeptide(L)'
;MIEEYLGKREELKAIILLLDLRHEPGKNDVMMYEWLKHYGYDIIIAATKSDKLNRSQIPKQLSVIRKALNLGPEDVLIPFSGEKKTGVDELWAVIEKFLENDSENPQ
;
A
#
# COMPACT_ATOMS: atom_id res chain seq x y z
N MET A 1 -1.65 21.57 -3.86
CA MET A 1 -1.27 20.33 -4.61
C MET A 1 -0.99 19.21 -3.59
N ILE A 2 -0.80 17.94 -3.99
CA ILE A 2 -0.93 16.75 -3.12
C ILE A 2 -0.33 16.84 -1.69
N GLU A 3 0.84 17.45 -1.52
CA GLU A 3 1.48 17.69 -0.23
C GLU A 3 0.61 18.52 0.73
N GLU A 4 -0.07 19.55 0.21
CA GLU A 4 -0.99 20.38 0.95
C GLU A 4 -2.25 19.61 1.38
N TYR A 5 -2.73 18.71 0.52
CA TYR A 5 -3.87 17.85 0.87
C TYR A 5 -3.46 16.87 1.98
N LEU A 6 -2.33 16.18 1.80
CA LEU A 6 -1.83 15.21 2.76
C LEU A 6 -1.46 15.88 4.10
N GLY A 7 -0.93 17.10 4.07
CA GLY A 7 -0.51 17.82 5.28
C GLY A 7 -1.62 18.54 6.04
N LYS A 8 -2.79 18.79 5.43
CA LYS A 8 -3.89 19.56 6.05
C LYS A 8 -5.18 18.78 6.28
N ARG A 9 -5.31 17.57 5.73
CA ARG A 9 -6.57 16.81 5.79
C ARG A 9 -6.63 15.96 7.06
N GLU A 10 -7.30 16.47 8.09
CA GLU A 10 -7.49 15.77 9.37
C GLU A 10 -8.27 14.45 9.22
N GLU A 11 -9.15 14.37 8.23
CA GLU A 11 -9.95 13.16 7.95
C GLU A 11 -9.19 12.10 7.15
N LEU A 12 -7.92 12.34 6.76
CA LEU A 12 -7.11 11.36 6.06
C LEU A 12 -6.66 10.26 7.04
N LYS A 13 -7.04 9.00 6.78
CA LYS A 13 -6.74 7.86 7.68
C LYS A 13 -5.65 6.94 7.18
N ALA A 14 -5.55 6.74 5.87
CA ALA A 14 -4.52 5.90 5.26
C ALA A 14 -4.33 6.28 3.79
N ILE A 15 -3.16 5.93 3.25
CA ILE A 15 -2.80 6.16 1.85
C ILE A 15 -2.58 4.81 1.17
N ILE A 16 -3.30 4.58 0.08
CA ILE A 16 -3.11 3.37 -0.73
C ILE A 16 -2.07 3.67 -1.81
N LEU A 17 -0.89 3.08 -1.69
CA LEU A 17 0.18 3.17 -2.69
C LEU A 17 0.03 2.05 -3.71
N LEU A 18 -0.30 2.42 -4.96
CA LEU A 18 -0.45 1.46 -6.06
C LEU A 18 0.90 1.20 -6.72
N LEU A 19 1.36 -0.06 -6.69
CA LEU A 19 2.58 -0.49 -7.39
C LEU A 19 2.25 -1.55 -8.43
N ASP A 20 2.98 -1.60 -9.55
CA ASP A 20 2.79 -2.64 -10.57
C ASP A 20 3.60 -3.89 -10.20
N LEU A 21 2.93 -5.00 -9.85
CA LEU A 21 3.59 -6.21 -9.35
C LEU A 21 4.54 -6.87 -10.38
N ARG A 22 4.45 -6.49 -11.66
CA ARG A 22 5.28 -7.06 -12.74
C ARG A 22 6.72 -6.54 -12.70
N HIS A 23 6.97 -5.41 -12.05
CA HIS A 23 8.25 -4.71 -12.07
C HIS A 23 8.77 -4.49 -10.65
N GLU A 24 10.09 -4.37 -10.54
CA GLU A 24 10.71 -3.87 -9.31
C GLU A 24 10.33 -2.39 -9.10
N PRO A 25 10.02 -1.94 -7.87
CA PRO A 25 9.74 -0.53 -7.60
C PRO A 25 10.86 0.37 -8.11
N GLY A 26 10.49 1.42 -8.83
CA GLY A 26 11.43 2.41 -9.33
C GLY A 26 11.87 3.38 -8.23
N LYS A 27 12.83 4.26 -8.56
CA LYS A 27 13.32 5.30 -7.64
C LYS A 27 12.20 6.19 -7.09
N ASN A 28 11.23 6.54 -7.94
CA ASN A 28 10.10 7.37 -7.53
C ASN A 28 9.16 6.65 -6.56
N ASP A 29 8.99 5.33 -6.72
CA ASP A 29 8.16 4.52 -5.81
C ASP A 29 8.80 4.44 -4.43
N VAL A 30 10.11 4.20 -4.39
CA VAL A 30 10.91 4.17 -3.16
C VAL A 30 10.86 5.54 -2.46
N MET A 31 11.14 6.61 -3.21
CA MET A 31 11.10 7.98 -2.67
C MET A 31 9.70 8.34 -2.13
N MET A 32 8.63 7.94 -2.82
CA MET A 32 7.27 8.18 -2.36
C MET A 32 6.99 7.41 -1.06
N TYR A 33 7.33 6.13 -0.99
CA TYR A 33 7.15 5.34 0.23
C TYR A 33 7.95 5.91 1.41
N GLU A 34 9.23 6.26 1.19
CA GLU A 34 10.07 6.88 2.22
C GLU A 34 9.53 8.22 2.70
N TRP A 35 9.04 9.05 1.77
CA TRP A 35 8.42 10.35 2.11
C TRP A 35 7.17 10.12 2.96
N LEU A 36 6.26 9.24 2.53
CA LEU A 36 5.04 8.94 3.29
C LEU A 36 5.36 8.41 4.69
N LYS A 37 6.33 7.50 4.79
CA LYS A 37 6.78 6.93 6.06
C LYS A 37 7.45 7.97 6.97
N HIS A 38 8.23 8.88 6.40
CA HIS A 38 8.90 9.96 7.14
C HIS A 38 7.89 10.90 7.82
N TYR A 39 6.77 11.20 7.15
CA TYR A 39 5.70 12.02 7.70
C TYR A 39 4.72 11.24 8.60
N GLY A 40 4.95 9.94 8.82
CA GLY A 40 4.16 9.12 9.73
C GLY A 40 2.78 8.73 9.20
N TYR A 41 2.58 8.73 7.88
CA TYR A 41 1.33 8.27 7.31
C TYR A 41 1.19 6.75 7.41
N ASP A 42 -0.04 6.30 7.63
CA ASP A 42 -0.44 4.91 7.46
C ASP A 42 -0.52 4.57 5.96
N ILE A 43 0.18 3.51 5.55
CA ILE A 43 0.36 3.16 4.14
C ILE A 43 -0.12 1.73 3.90
N ILE A 44 -0.95 1.56 2.87
CA ILE A 44 -1.37 0.25 2.35
C ILE A 44 -0.81 0.11 0.94
N ILE A 45 0.05 -0.88 0.69
CA ILE A 45 0.59 -1.10 -0.64
C ILE A 45 -0.28 -2.11 -1.39
N ALA A 46 -0.95 -1.67 -2.47
CA ALA A 46 -1.64 -2.56 -3.38
C ALA A 46 -0.76 -2.83 -4.60
N ALA A 47 -0.18 -4.03 -4.66
CA ALA A 47 0.63 -4.49 -5.78
C ALA A 47 -0.27 -4.98 -6.93
N THR A 48 -0.68 -4.03 -7.75
CA THR A 48 -1.62 -4.16 -8.88
C THR A 48 -1.13 -5.10 -9.99
N LYS A 49 -2.07 -5.47 -10.87
CA LYS A 49 -1.85 -6.35 -12.05
C LYS A 49 -1.33 -7.74 -11.69
N SER A 50 -1.71 -8.24 -10.51
CA SER A 50 -1.33 -9.59 -10.07
C SER A 50 -1.82 -10.69 -11.02
N ASP A 51 -2.91 -10.44 -11.76
CA ASP A 51 -3.45 -11.34 -12.79
C ASP A 51 -2.52 -11.54 -14.00
N LYS A 52 -1.52 -10.67 -14.18
CA LYS A 52 -0.53 -10.79 -15.27
C LYS A 52 0.65 -11.71 -14.89
N LEU A 53 0.64 -12.30 -13.69
CA LEU A 53 1.66 -13.23 -13.21
C LEU A 53 1.04 -14.58 -12.88
N ASN A 54 1.83 -15.64 -13.04
CA ASN A 54 1.45 -16.96 -12.55
C ASN A 54 1.48 -16.97 -11.02
N ARG A 55 0.65 -17.82 -10.40
CA ARG A 55 0.53 -17.92 -8.94
C ARG A 55 1.87 -18.16 -8.23
N SER A 56 2.78 -18.90 -8.84
CA SER A 56 4.13 -19.16 -8.31
C SER A 56 5.08 -17.96 -8.39
N GLN A 57 4.82 -16.99 -9.25
CA GLN A 57 5.65 -15.79 -9.42
C GLN A 57 5.28 -14.68 -8.43
N ILE A 58 4.03 -14.65 -7.96
CA ILE A 58 3.52 -13.62 -7.04
C ILE A 58 4.38 -13.52 -5.77
N PRO A 59 4.67 -14.59 -5.00
CA PRO A 59 5.48 -14.48 -3.79
C PRO A 59 6.89 -13.93 -4.05
N LYS A 60 7.49 -14.29 -5.19
CA LYS A 60 8.80 -13.79 -5.59
C LYS A 60 8.76 -12.27 -5.82
N GLN A 61 7.75 -11.77 -6.54
CA GLN A 61 7.64 -10.33 -6.80
C GLN A 61 7.26 -9.53 -5.56
N LEU A 62 6.42 -10.08 -4.68
CA LEU A 62 6.15 -9.46 -3.37
C LEU A 62 7.43 -9.35 -2.53
N SER A 63 8.29 -10.36 -2.56
CA SER A 63 9.61 -10.31 -1.90
C SER A 63 10.52 -9.23 -2.49
N VAL A 64 10.51 -9.04 -3.82
CA VAL A 64 11.24 -7.95 -4.49
C VAL A 64 10.74 -6.59 -4.01
N ILE A 65 9.43 -6.36 -4.00
CA ILE A 65 8.85 -5.09 -3.50
C ILE A 65 9.20 -4.88 -2.03
N ARG A 66 9.04 -5.90 -1.18
CA ARG A 66 9.37 -5.85 0.25
C ARG A 66 10.84 -5.47 0.47
N LYS A 67 11.76 -6.00 -0.32
CA LYS A 67 13.18 -5.66 -0.24
C LYS A 67 13.46 -4.25 -0.75
N ALA A 68 12.91 -3.88 -1.90
CA ALA A 68 13.17 -2.58 -2.53
C ALA A 68 12.70 -1.41 -1.67
N LEU A 69 11.57 -1.57 -0.96
CA LEU A 69 11.01 -0.56 -0.06
C LEU A 69 11.45 -0.74 1.40
N ASN A 70 12.29 -1.73 1.70
CA ASN A 70 12.71 -2.08 3.06
C ASN A 70 11.53 -2.23 4.05
N LEU A 71 10.51 -2.97 3.63
CA LEU A 71 9.28 -3.17 4.43
C LEU A 71 9.57 -4.05 5.65
N GLY A 72 9.08 -3.63 6.81
CA GLY A 72 9.04 -4.36 8.07
C GLY A 72 7.85 -5.33 8.17
N PRO A 73 7.78 -6.19 9.20
CA PRO A 73 6.73 -7.20 9.32
C PRO A 73 5.30 -6.62 9.33
N GLU A 74 5.13 -5.44 9.92
CA GLU A 74 3.84 -4.76 10.08
C GLU A 74 3.40 -3.98 8.82
N ASP A 75 4.30 -3.77 7.86
CA ASP A 75 3.97 -3.06 6.61
C ASP A 75 3.03 -3.89 5.73
N VAL A 76 1.91 -3.29 5.32
CA VAL A 76 0.87 -3.96 4.52
C VAL A 76 1.22 -3.95 3.03
N LEU A 77 1.27 -5.15 2.44
CA LEU A 77 1.53 -5.36 1.01
C LEU A 77 0.60 -6.46 0.46
N ILE A 78 -0.36 -6.06 -0.38
CA ILE A 78 -1.44 -6.93 -0.88
C ILE A 78 -1.30 -7.10 -2.40
N PRO A 79 -1.20 -8.33 -2.94
CA PRO A 79 -1.30 -8.57 -4.38
C PRO A 79 -2.73 -8.28 -4.86
N PHE A 80 -2.88 -7.39 -5.85
CA PHE A 80 -4.17 -6.84 -6.25
C PHE A 80 -4.43 -6.95 -7.77
N SER A 81 -5.67 -7.27 -8.15
CA SER A 81 -6.14 -7.15 -9.54
C SER A 81 -7.57 -6.62 -9.54
N GLY A 82 -7.76 -5.41 -10.10
CA GLY A 82 -9.10 -4.87 -10.33
C GLY A 82 -9.88 -5.64 -11.39
N GLU A 83 -9.17 -6.29 -12.32
CA GLU A 83 -9.74 -7.07 -13.44
C GLU A 83 -10.24 -8.45 -12.95
N LYS A 84 -9.44 -9.15 -12.14
CA LYS A 84 -9.80 -10.47 -11.58
C LYS A 84 -10.39 -10.40 -10.17
N LYS A 85 -10.57 -9.19 -9.63
CA LYS A 85 -11.03 -8.93 -8.26
C LYS A 85 -10.17 -9.58 -7.17
N THR A 86 -8.94 -9.96 -7.49
CA THR A 86 -7.98 -10.52 -6.53
C THR A 86 -7.55 -9.45 -5.54
N GLY A 87 -7.56 -9.78 -4.24
CA GLY A 87 -7.14 -8.88 -3.17
C GLY A 87 -8.14 -7.75 -2.85
N VAL A 88 -9.33 -7.74 -3.47
CA VAL A 88 -10.36 -6.72 -3.19
C VAL A 88 -10.88 -6.83 -1.77
N ASP A 89 -11.30 -8.03 -1.35
CA ASP A 89 -11.85 -8.24 -0.01
C ASP A 89 -10.79 -8.03 1.08
N GLU A 90 -9.55 -8.45 0.81
CA GLU A 90 -8.41 -8.22 1.70
C GLU A 90 -8.09 -6.71 1.85
N LEU A 91 -8.08 -5.97 0.73
CA LEU A 91 -7.86 -4.53 0.75
C LEU A 91 -8.98 -3.81 1.53
N TRP A 92 -10.24 -4.19 1.32
CA TRP A 92 -11.37 -3.64 2.08
C TRP A 92 -11.25 -3.92 3.58
N ALA A 93 -10.95 -5.16 3.97
CA ALA A 93 -10.78 -5.53 5.37
C ALA A 93 -9.64 -4.74 6.04
N VAL A 94 -8.59 -4.39 5.31
CA VAL A 94 -7.52 -3.51 5.83
C VAL A 94 -8.00 -2.06 5.94
N ILE A 95 -8.69 -1.53 4.93
CA ILE A 95 -9.24 -0.17 4.95
C ILE A 95 -10.19 0.00 6.16
N GLU A 96 -11.08 -0.97 6.39
CA GLU A 96 -12.02 -0.95 7.52
C GLU A 96 -11.29 -0.85 8.86
N LYS A 97 -10.20 -1.59 9.06
CA LYS A 97 -9.39 -1.49 10.29
C LYS A 97 -8.82 -0.08 10.51
N PHE A 98 -8.35 0.58 9.45
CA PHE A 98 -7.85 1.96 9.56
C PHE A 98 -8.99 2.96 9.86
N LEU A 99 -10.21 2.69 9.41
CA LEU A 99 -11.37 3.53 9.73
C LEU A 99 -11.89 3.30 11.16
N GLU A 100 -11.85 2.07 11.66
CA GLU A 100 -12.29 1.72 13.01
C GLU A 100 -11.34 2.26 14.10
N ASN A 101 -10.03 2.20 13.87
CA ASN A 101 -9.02 2.69 14.82
C ASN A 101 -9.18 4.19 15.16
N ASP A 102 -9.82 4.97 14.29
CA ASP A 102 -10.11 6.38 14.50
C ASP A 102 -11.27 6.63 15.49
N SER A 103 -12.16 5.65 15.64
CA SER A 103 -13.32 5.75 16.53
C SER A 103 -13.01 5.48 18.01
N GLU A 104 -11.85 4.89 18.31
CA GLU A 104 -11.38 4.59 19.67
C GLU A 104 -10.46 5.67 20.27
N ASN A 105 -10.02 6.65 19.46
CA ASN A 105 -9.19 7.76 19.91
C ASN A 105 -9.78 9.11 19.44
N PRO A 106 -10.87 9.59 20.08
CA PRO A 106 -11.27 10.97 19.89
C PRO A 106 -10.18 11.87 20.47
N GLN A 107 -9.52 12.66 19.60
CA GLN A 107 -8.69 13.77 20.05
C GLN A 107 -9.46 14.71 20.97
#